data_AF-A0A0A9CVB9-F1
#
_entry.id   AF-A0A0A9CVB9-F1
#
_cell.length_a   1.000
_cell.length_b   1.000
_cell.length_c   1.000
_cell.angle_alpha   90.00
_cell.angle_beta   90.00
_cell.angle_gamma   90.00
#
_symmetry.space_group_name_H-M   'P 1'
#
loop_
_entity.id
_entity.type
_entity.pdbx_description
1 polymer ?
#
loop_
_entity_poly.entity_id
_entity_poly.type
_entity_poly.pdbx_seq_one_letter_code
_entity_poly.pdbx_strand_id
1 'polypeptide(L)' 'MTSGFTSESMKELLRLTSWCLNPVREHRPSMSFVETEIHRIREQEIRLTTVMAESSTPIVTLGSQLFTSTR' A
#
# COMPACT_ATOMS: atom_id res chain seq x y z
N MET A 1 15.11 5.68 -0.91
CA MET A 1 13.76 5.09 -0.82
C MET A 1 12.79 6.09 -1.43
N THR A 2 12.13 5.75 -2.53
CA THR A 2 11.16 6.66 -3.15
C THR A 2 9.91 6.68 -2.29
N SER A 3 9.68 7.74 -1.52
CA SER A 3 8.48 7.92 -0.69
C SER A 3 7.28 8.31 -1.56
N GLY A 4 6.86 7.41 -2.45
CA GLY A 4 5.81 7.70 -3.43
C GLY A 4 4.77 6.59 -3.48
N PHE A 5 3.56 6.96 -3.88
CA PHE A 5 2.48 6.02 -4.19
C PHE A 5 2.79 5.22 -5.46
N THR A 6 2.29 3.99 -5.55
CA THR A 6 2.29 3.24 -6.80
C THR A 6 1.54 3.99 -7.92
N SER A 7 1.89 3.71 -9.18
CA SER A 7 1.21 4.29 -10.33
C SER A 7 -0.29 3.93 -10.36
N GLU A 8 -0.66 2.77 -9.83
CA GLU A 8 -2.07 2.34 -9.72
C GLU A 8 -2.83 3.23 -8.75
N SER A 9 -2.32 3.41 -7.53
CA SER A 9 -2.94 4.28 -6.52
C SER A 9 -3.01 5.74 -6.99
N MET A 10 -1.97 6.22 -7.68
CA MET A 10 -1.98 7.58 -8.26
C MET A 10 -3.04 7.74 -9.35
N LYS A 11 -3.23 6.74 -10.20
CA LYS A 11 -4.27 6.75 -11.24
C LYS A 11 -5.68 6.78 -10.64
N GLU A 12 -5.93 6.01 -9.59
CA GLU A 12 -7.21 6.04 -8.88
C GLU A 12 -7.45 7.38 -8.19
N LEU A 13 -6.43 7.95 -7.53
CA LEU A 13 -6.53 9.26 -6.88
C LEU A 13 -6.81 10.39 -7.88
N LEU A 14 -6.17 10.37 -9.06
CA LEU A 14 -6.43 11.34 -10.12
C LEU A 14 -7.86 11.22 -10.68
N ARG A 15 -8.37 9.99 -10.82
CA ARG A 15 -9.78 9.76 -11.22
C ARG A 15 -10.75 10.34 -10.20
N LEU A 16 -10.54 10.08 -8.91
CA LEU A 16 -11.37 10.64 -7.84
C LEU A 16 -11.31 12.18 -7.84
N THR A 17 -10.11 12.74 -8.00
CA THR A 17 -9.91 14.20 -8.09
C THR A 17 -10.67 14.80 -9.27
N SER A 18 -10.59 14.17 -10.46
CA SER A 18 -11.32 14.62 -11.65
C SER A 18 -12.84 14.58 -11.43
N TRP A 19 -13.35 13.57 -10.71
CA TRP A 19 -14.77 13.47 -10.38
C TRP A 19 -15.23 14.57 -9.40
N CYS A 20 -14.42 14.87 -8.38
CA CYS A 20 -14.67 15.98 -7.46
C CYS A 20 -14.71 17.35 -8.17
N LEU A 21 -13.94 17.50 -9.25
CA LEU A 21 -13.86 18.73 -10.04
C LEU A 21 -14.87 18.79 -11.19
N ASN A 22 -15.89 17.92 -11.21
CA ASN A 22 -16.91 17.93 -12.26
C ASN A 22 -17.54 19.33 -12.37
N PRO A 23 -17.64 19.92 -13.58
CA PRO A 23 -18.24 21.25 -13.76
C PRO A 23 -19.71 21.28 -13.34
N VAL A 24 -20.43 20.16 -13.46
CA VAL A 24 -21.81 19.98 -13.00
C VAL A 24 -21.79 19.60 -11.53
N ARG A 25 -22.34 20.47 -10.66
CA ARG A 25 -22.27 20.31 -9.19
C ARG A 25 -22.95 19.03 -8.72
N GLU A 26 -24.07 18.68 -9.34
CA GLU A 26 -24.91 17.53 -9.04
C GLU A 26 -24.20 16.20 -9.36
N HIS A 27 -23.21 16.23 -10.24
CA HIS A 27 -22.39 15.07 -10.57
C HIS A 27 -21.20 14.89 -9.63
N ARG A 28 -20.92 15.84 -8.73
CA ARG A 28 -19.83 15.69 -7.76
C ARG A 28 -20.25 14.70 -6.67
N PRO A 29 -19.33 13.82 -6.23
CA PRO A 29 -19.62 12.88 -5.14
C PRO A 29 -19.85 13.62 -3.81
N SER A 30 -20.58 12.97 -2.90
CA SER A 30 -20.66 13.45 -1.51
C SER A 30 -19.30 13.33 -0.83
N MET A 31 -19.06 14.18 0.18
CA MET A 31 -17.78 14.12 0.91
C MET A 31 -17.57 12.77 1.62
N SER A 32 -18.64 12.15 2.13
CA SER A 32 -18.59 10.80 2.72
C SER A 32 -18.13 9.72 1.73
N PHE A 33 -18.54 9.83 0.47
CA PHE A 33 -18.11 8.93 -0.59
C PHE A 33 -16.62 9.16 -0.91
N VAL A 34 -16.19 10.42 -1.03
CA VAL A 34 -14.79 10.77 -1.28
C VAL A 34 -13.88 10.27 -0.16
N GLU A 35 -14.27 10.42 1.10
CA GLU A 35 -13.54 9.89 2.26
C GLU A 35 -13.40 8.36 2.18
N THR A 36 -14.50 7.67 1.87
CA THR A 36 -14.51 6.21 1.71
C THR A 36 -13.55 5.77 0.60
N GLU A 37 -13.55 6.45 -0.54
CA GLU A 37 -12.66 6.13 -1.66
C GLU A 37 -11.18 6.44 -1.35
N ILE A 38 -10.90 7.53 -0.63
CA ILE A 38 -9.53 7.83 -0.18
C ILE A 38 -9.01 6.70 0.73
N HIS A 39 -9.85 6.24 1.67
CA HIS A 39 -9.50 5.08 2.51
C HIS A 39 -9.24 3.83 1.67
N ARG A 40 -10.13 3.53 0.71
CA ARG A 40 -9.97 2.37 -0.19
C ARG A 40 -8.65 2.42 -0.97
N ILE A 41 -8.32 3.58 -1.57
CA ILE A 41 -7.07 3.77 -2.33
C ILE A 41 -5.86 3.60 -1.42
N ARG A 42 -5.90 4.13 -0.19
CA ARG A 42 -4.81 3.97 0.78
C ARG A 42 -4.60 2.51 1.19
N GLU A 43 -5.66 1.78 1.49
CA GLU A 43 -5.56 0.36 1.84
C GLU A 43 -5.03 -0.48 0.67
N GLN A 44 -5.43 -0.14 -0.56
CA GLN A 44 -4.88 -0.75 -1.77
C GLN A 44 -3.39 -0.47 -1.91
N GLU A 45 -2.95 0.78 -1.70
CA GLU A 45 -1.53 1.14 -1.72
C GLU A 45 -0.73 0.35 -0.70
N ILE A 46 -1.23 0.25 0.54
CA ILE A 46 -0.59 -0.54 1.60
C ILE A 46 -0.47 -1.98 1.14
N ARG A 47 -1.52 -2.59 0.60
CA ARG A 47 -1.46 -3.98 0.12
C ARG A 47 -0.46 -4.19 -1.00
N LEU A 48 -0.32 -3.24 -1.93
CA LEU A 48 0.63 -3.33 -3.05
C LEU A 48 2.08 -3.12 -2.61
N THR A 49 2.31 -2.33 -1.57
CA THR A 49 3.66 -1.97 -1.09
C THR A 49 4.09 -2.75 0.16
N THR A 50 3.17 -3.45 0.81
CA THR A 50 3.49 -4.37 1.89
C THR A 50 4.28 -5.52 1.28
N VAL A 51 5.59 -5.44 1.46
CA VAL A 51 6.48 -6.59 1.30
C VAL A 51 6.05 -7.61 2.35
N MET A 52 5.13 -8.50 1.99
CA MET A 52 5.11 -9.82 2.61
C MET A 52 6.48 -10.39 2.32
N ALA A 53 7.34 -10.50 3.35
CA ALA A 53 8.67 -11.09 3.21
C ALA A 53 8.53 -12.37 2.38
N GLU A 54 8.94 -12.29 1.12
CA GLU A 54 8.68 -13.33 0.15
C GLU A 54 9.45 -14.57 0.60
N SER A 55 8.72 -15.58 1.06
CA SER A 55 9.14 -16.99 1.05
C SER A 55 10.38 -17.44 1.83
N SER A 56 11.11 -16.59 2.57
CA SER A 56 12.08 -17.11 3.54
C SER A 56 11.34 -17.40 4.84
N THR A 57 10.97 -18.67 5.08
CA THR A 57 10.87 -19.16 6.46
C THR A 57 12.10 -18.62 7.21
N PRO A 58 11.93 -17.90 8.33
CA PRO A 58 13.08 -17.39 9.06
C PRO A 58 13.98 -18.58 9.35
N ILE A 59 15.25 -18.52 8.91
CA ILE A 59 16.22 -19.54 9.27
C ILE A 59 16.46 -19.37 10.76
N VAL A 60 15.71 -20.12 11.56
CA VAL A 60 15.89 -20.19 13.00
C VAL A 60 17.01 -21.19 13.26
N THR A 61 18.26 -20.69 13.31
CA THR A 61 19.42 -21.49 13.71
C THR A 61 19.42 -21.64 15.23
N LEU A 62 19.49 -22.87 15.73
CA LEU A 62 19.63 -23.13 17.16
C LEU A 62 20.97 -22.58 17.65
N GLY A 63 21.00 -21.91 18.81
CA GLY A 63 22.24 -21.32 19.36
C GLY A 63 23.38 -22.33 19.55
N SER A 64 23.04 -23.62 19.77
CA SER A 64 24.01 -24.73 19.85
C SER A 64 24.76 -25.00 18.54
N GLN A 65 24.23 -24.53 17.41
CA GLN A 65 24.84 -24.70 16.08
C GLN A 65 25.70 -23.49 15.67
N LEU A 66 25.68 -22.38 16.43
CA LEU A 66 26.47 -21.18 16.12
C LEU A 66 27.93 -21.28 16.54
N PHE A 67 28.23 -22.14 17.51
CA PHE A 67 29.56 -22.29 18.07
C PHE A 67 29.99 -23.74 18.02
N THR A 68 30.58 -24.16 16.91
CA THR A 68 31.35 -25.41 16.86
C THR A 68 32.83 -25.06 16.95
N SER A 69 33.50 -25.58 17.99
CA SER A 69 34.95 -25.46 18.13
C SER A 69 35.58 -26.51 17.23
N THR A 70 36.10 -26.12 16.07
CA THR A 70 37.03 -26.95 15.30
C THR A 70 38.34 -27.03 16.07
N ARG A 71 38.71 -28.25 16.47
CA ARG A 71 39.93 -28.56 17.19
C ARG A 71 41.10 -28.73 16.24
#